data_AF-A0A9D2HIN1-F1
#
_entry.id   AF-A0A9D2HIN1-F1
#
_cell.length_a   1.000
_cell.length_b   1.000
_cell.length_c   1.000
_cell.angle_alpha   90.00
_cell.angle_beta   90.00
_cell.angle_gamma   90.00
#
_symmetry.space_group_name_H-M   'P 1'
#
loop_
_entity.id
_entity.type
_entity.pdbx_description
1 polymer ?
#
loop_
_entity_poly.entity_id
_entity_poly.type
_entity_poly.pdbx_seq_one_letter_code
_entity_poly.pdbx_strand_id
1 'polypeptide(L)' 'MKQKKIMLPTVAEAKEFVAVAGKCDFDINVFYNRIIIDAKSILGVLSLDLRKILTVEYDGENEELEAFLNEKAASKYKAA' A
#
# COMPACT_ATOMS: atom_id res chain seq x y z
N MET A 1 0.82 -10.73 -11.66
CA MET A 1 0.19 -10.38 -10.36
C MET A 1 1.16 -10.60 -9.21
N LYS A 2 1.57 -9.50 -8.57
CA LYS A 2 2.43 -9.48 -7.38
C LYS A 2 1.60 -9.08 -6.17
N GLN A 3 1.97 -9.56 -5.00
CA GLN A 3 1.35 -9.18 -3.72
C GLN A 3 2.40 -8.87 -2.66
N LYS A 4 2.16 -7.80 -1.89
CA LYS A 4 3.00 -7.36 -0.78
C LYS A 4 2.15 -7.05 0.45
N LYS A 5 2.65 -7.42 1.63
CA LYS A 5 2.03 -7.06 2.92
C LYS A 5 2.79 -5.90 3.53
N ILE A 6 2.10 -4.79 3.78
CA ILE A 6 2.69 -3.55 4.30
C ILE A 6 1.94 -3.03 5.52
N MET A 7 2.54 -2.07 6.22
CA MET A 7 1.85 -1.21 7.19
C MET A 7 2.17 0.25 6.89
N LEU A 8 1.20 1.13 7.11
CA LEU A 8 1.31 2.57 6.85
C LEU A 8 0.88 3.35 8.10
N PRO A 9 1.54 3.18 9.26
CA PRO A 9 1.01 3.62 10.56
C PRO A 9 0.70 5.12 10.65
N THR A 10 1.23 5.95 9.75
CA THR A 10 0.99 7.39 9.72
C THR A 10 0.25 7.85 8.47
N VAL A 11 -0.51 8.94 8.60
CA VAL A 11 -1.18 9.61 7.47
C VAL A 11 -0.15 10.12 6.44
N ALA A 12 1.06 10.48 6.87
CA ALA A 12 2.12 10.89 5.98
C ALA A 12 2.56 9.75 5.04
N GLU A 13 2.78 8.54 5.59
CA GLU A 13 3.11 7.35 4.80
C GLU A 13 1.96 6.93 3.89
N ALA A 14 0.71 7.07 4.34
CA ALA A 14 -0.45 6.82 3.48
C ALA A 14 -0.52 7.80 2.29
N LYS A 15 -0.22 9.07 2.50
CA LYS A 15 -0.15 10.07 1.42
C LYS A 15 0.99 9.76 0.44
N GLU A 16 2.15 9.38 0.95
CA GLU A 16 3.30 9.00 0.14
C GLU A 16 3.00 7.75 -0.68
N PHE A 17 2.38 6.73 -0.07
CA PHE A 17 1.92 5.53 -0.77
C PHE A 17 1.00 5.86 -1.95
N VAL A 18 0.00 6.72 -1.73
CA VAL A 18 -0.92 7.15 -2.80
C VAL A 18 -0.19 7.93 -3.89
N ALA A 19 0.77 8.78 -3.53
CA ALA A 19 1.57 9.53 -4.50
C ALA A 19 2.42 8.61 -5.37
N VAL A 20 3.07 7.61 -4.79
CA VAL A 20 3.86 6.59 -5.52
C VAL A 20 2.95 5.73 -6.40
N ALA A 21 1.82 5.26 -5.85
CA ALA A 21 0.83 4.48 -6.59
C ALA A 21 0.25 5.28 -7.78
N GLY A 22 0.02 6.58 -7.60
CA GLY A 22 -0.50 7.48 -8.64
C GLY A 22 0.45 7.71 -9.82
N LYS A 23 1.75 7.43 -9.67
CA LYS A 23 2.73 7.48 -10.77
C LYS A 23 2.72 6.22 -11.64
N CYS A 24 2.05 5.16 -11.19
CA CYS A 24 1.98 3.90 -11.91
C CYS A 24 0.83 3.92 -12.92
N ASP A 25 1.08 3.39 -14.12
CA ASP A 25 0.12 3.29 -15.23
C ASP A 25 -0.72 1.99 -15.19
N PHE A 26 -0.50 1.13 -14.20
CA PHE A 26 -1.24 -0.11 -13.96
C PHE A 26 -2.13 -0.02 -12.70
N ASP A 27 -3.03 -1.00 -12.55
CA ASP A 27 -3.93 -1.08 -11.40
C ASP A 27 -3.20 -1.56 -10.14
N ILE A 28 -3.49 -0.90 -9.03
CA ILE A 28 -2.94 -1.23 -7.71
C ILE A 28 -4.11 -1.25 -6.72
N ASN A 29 -4.34 -2.41 -6.13
CA ASN A 29 -5.44 -2.65 -5.20
C ASN A 29 -4.91 -2.85 -3.78
N VAL A 30 -5.58 -2.27 -2.80
CA VAL A 30 -5.36 -2.54 -1.37
C VAL A 30 -6.51 -3.37 -0.84
N PHE A 31 -6.19 -4.53 -0.29
CA PHE A 31 -7.13 -5.44 0.34
C PHE A 31 -7.07 -5.27 1.86
N TYR A 32 -8.24 -5.04 2.44
CA TYR A 32 -8.46 -5.03 3.88
C TYR A 32 -9.77 -5.74 4.22
N ASN A 33 -9.68 -6.86 4.94
CA ASN A 33 -10.80 -7.77 5.21
C ASN A 33 -11.54 -8.20 3.93
N ARG A 34 -12.74 -7.66 3.69
CA ARG A 34 -13.59 -7.93 2.52
C ARG A 34 -13.68 -6.75 1.55
N ILE A 35 -12.91 -5.69 1.79
CA ILE A 35 -12.95 -4.44 1.02
C ILE A 35 -11.72 -4.38 0.12
N ILE A 36 -11.94 -3.96 -1.12
CA ILE A 36 -10.91 -3.66 -2.11
C ILE A 36 -10.96 -2.15 -2.36
N ILE A 37 -9.82 -1.49 -2.23
CA ILE A 37 -9.67 -0.07 -2.42
C ILE A 37 -8.63 0.17 -3.52
N ASP A 38 -8.92 1.13 -4.41
CA ASP A 38 -7.93 1.66 -5.34
C ASP A 38 -6.83 2.40 -4.57
N ALA A 39 -5.59 1.94 -4.69
CA ALA A 39 -4.43 2.52 -4.01
C ALA A 39 -4.12 3.96 -4.44
N LYS A 40 -4.66 4.40 -5.58
CA LYS A 40 -4.52 5.77 -6.09
C LYS A 40 -5.54 6.73 -5.46
N SER A 41 -6.55 6.20 -4.76
CA SER A 41 -7.57 7.01 -4.08
C SER A 41 -7.14 7.35 -2.65
N ILE A 42 -6.73 8.60 -2.43
CA ILE A 42 -6.39 9.08 -1.07
C ILE A 42 -7.56 8.93 -0.10
N LEU A 43 -8.78 9.16 -0.55
CA LEU A 43 -9.98 9.00 0.28
C LEU A 43 -10.18 7.53 0.67
N GLY A 44 -9.98 6.62 -0.28
CA GLY A 44 -10.05 5.19 -0.04
C GLY A 44 -8.98 4.73 0.94
N VAL A 45 -7.72 5.08 0.71
CA VAL A 45 -6.59 4.67 1.56
C VAL A 45 -6.73 5.22 2.99
N LEU A 46 -7.14 6.47 3.16
CA LEU A 46 -7.34 7.05 4.50
C LEU A 46 -8.58 6.51 5.22
N SER A 47 -9.49 5.81 4.53
CA SER A 47 -10.62 5.11 5.16
C SER A 47 -10.24 3.76 5.80
N LEU A 48 -9.03 3.26 5.51
CA LEU A 48 -8.52 1.99 6.05
C LEU A 48 -7.98 2.15 7.48
N ASP A 49 -7.97 1.07 8.26
CA ASP A 49 -7.21 1.03 9.52
C ASP A 49 -5.72 0.86 9.22
N LEU A 50 -5.03 1.98 9.09
CA LEU A 50 -3.62 2.12 8.74
C LEU A 50 -2.63 1.41 9.69
N ARG A 51 -3.09 1.02 10.89
CA ARG A 51 -2.30 0.28 11.90
C ARG A 51 -2.35 -1.23 11.70
N LYS A 52 -3.13 -1.71 10.73
CA LYS A 52 -3.23 -3.12 10.38
C LYS A 52 -2.36 -3.43 9.17
N ILE A 53 -2.02 -4.71 9.04
CA ILE A 53 -1.36 -5.21 7.85
C ILE A 53 -2.35 -5.09 6.67
N LEU A 54 -1.92 -4.38 5.64
CA LEU A 54 -2.63 -4.21 4.38
C LEU A 54 -1.97 -5.11 3.33
N THR A 55 -2.77 -5.73 2.47
CA THR A 55 -2.26 -6.46 1.30
C THR A 55 -2.38 -5.56 0.08
N VAL A 56 -1.27 -5.27 -0.58
CA VAL A 56 -1.23 -4.54 -1.84
C VAL A 56 -1.03 -5.54 -2.96
N GLU A 57 -1.89 -5.49 -3.98
CA GLU A 57 -1.82 -6.29 -5.19
C GLU A 57 -1.69 -5.38 -6.41
N TYR A 58 -0.84 -5.77 -7.36
CA TYR A 58 -0.60 -5.00 -8.58
C TYR A 58 -0.07 -5.90 -9.69
N ASP A 59 -0.25 -5.46 -10.93
CA ASP A 59 0.23 -6.16 -12.12
C ASP A 59 1.02 -5.22 -13.03
N GLY A 60 2.27 -4.96 -12.62
CA GLY A 60 3.19 -4.09 -13.34
C GLY A 60 4.58 -4.05 -12.71
N GLU A 61 5.45 -3.26 -13.32
CA GLU A 61 6.83 -3.04 -12.87
C GLU A 61 7.07 -1.55 -12.65
N ASN A 62 7.42 -1.19 -11.42
CA ASN A 62 7.80 0.16 -11.06
C ASN A 62 8.79 0.08 -9.89
N GLU A 63 10.03 0.52 -10.11
CA GLU A 63 11.10 0.42 -9.11
C GLU A 63 10.81 1.25 -7.85
N GLU A 64 10.19 2.43 -7.99
CA GLU A 64 9.83 3.31 -6.88
C GLU A 64 8.77 2.66 -5.99
N LEU A 65 7.73 2.06 -6.60
CA LEU A 65 6.70 1.31 -5.89
C LEU A 65 7.28 0.08 -5.18
N GLU A 66 8.10 -0.71 -5.87
CA GLU A 66 8.73 -1.89 -5.27
C GLU A 66 9.62 -1.52 -4.08
N ALA A 67 10.42 -0.46 -4.21
CA ALA A 67 11.25 0.06 -3.13
C ALA A 67 10.41 0.50 -1.93
N PHE A 68 9.35 1.29 -2.17
CA PHE A 68 8.43 1.75 -1.13
C PHE A 68 7.75 0.57 -0.40
N LEU A 69 7.20 -0.39 -1.15
CA LEU A 69 6.53 -1.56 -0.57
C LEU A 69 7.50 -2.45 0.24
N ASN A 70 8.76 -2.56 -0.20
CA ASN A 70 9.80 -3.27 0.55
C ASN A 70 10.25 -2.48 1.79
N GLU A 71 10.28 -1.15 1.71
CA GLU A 71 10.55 -0.31 2.87
C GLU A 71 9.49 -0.53 3.96
N LYS A 72 8.21 -0.45 3.58
CA LYS A 72 7.04 -0.58 4.46
C LYS A 72 6.59 -2.03 4.72
N ALA A 73 7.42 -3.01 4.40
CA ALA A 73 7.09 -4.43 4.55
C ALA A 73 6.67 -4.77 5.99
N ALA A 74 5.53 -5.44 6.15
CA ALA A 74 4.95 -5.77 7.45
C ALA A 74 5.87 -6.63 8.34
N SER A 75 6.82 -7.37 7.76
CA SER A 75 7.84 -8.14 8.49
C SER A 75 8.72 -7.25 9.39
N LYS A 76 8.93 -5.97 9.03
CA LYS A 76 9.77 -5.04 9.80
C LYS A 76 9.08 -4.50 11.05
N TYR A 77 7.77 -4.63 11.14
CA TYR A 77 6.96 -4.15 12.26
C TYR A 77 6.61 -5.29 13.25
N LYS A 78 7.09 -6.52 13.01
CA LYS A 78 7.10 -7.59 14.00
C LYS A 78 8.26 -7.38 14.99
N ALA A 79 8.14 -6.39 15.86
CA ALA A 79 8.98 -6.22 17.04
C ALA A 79 8.34 -5.21 18.01
N ALA A 80 7.20 -5.59 18.61
CA ALA A 80 6.68 -5.00 19.84
C ALA A 80 5.74 -6.00 20.51
#